data_AF-A0A354IS82-F1
#
_entry.id   AF-A0A354IS82-F1
#
_cell.length_a   1.000
_cell.length_b   1.000
_cell.length_c   1.000
_cell.angle_alpha   90.00
_cell.angle_beta   90.00
_cell.angle_gamma   90.00
#
_symmetry.space_group_name_H-M   'P 1'
#
loop_
_entity.id
_entity.type
_entity.pdbx_description
1 polymer ?
#
loop_
_entity_poly.entity_id
_entity_poly.type
_entity_poly.pdbx_seq_one_letter_code
_entity_poly.pdbx_strand_id
1 'polypeptide(L)'
;TTAARMASGNEALLRALAKITSQPARTAGLAAGQLSPGAAADVVVFDPDARWTVDGAALASQGKHTPFLGFEVTGQVRATVVGGRIAYLRS
;
A
#
# COMPACT_ATOMS: atom_id res chain seq x y z
N THR A 1 17.37 11.81 6.81
CA THR A 1 17.02 12.15 8.21
C THR A 1 16.60 13.59 8.30
N THR A 2 15.30 13.85 8.51
CA THR A 2 14.77 15.09 9.09
C THR A 2 13.49 14.71 9.83
N ALA A 3 13.45 14.98 11.14
CA ALA A 3 12.30 14.77 12.00
C ALA A 3 11.43 16.03 12.02
N ALA A 4 10.13 15.90 11.84
CA ALA A 4 9.14 16.91 12.19
C ALA A 4 7.81 16.23 12.56
N ARG A 5 7.46 16.32 13.86
CA ARG A 5 6.18 15.94 14.49
C ARG A 5 5.67 14.52 14.20
N MET A 6 6.10 13.56 15.03
CA MET A 6 5.43 12.26 15.15
C MET A 6 4.13 12.43 15.96
N ALA A 7 3.05 12.76 15.26
CA ALA A 7 1.73 12.41 15.73
C ALA A 7 1.67 10.87 15.81
N SER A 8 1.18 10.35 16.94
CA SER A 8 1.12 8.91 17.28
C SER A 8 0.53 8.01 16.18
N GLY A 9 -0.27 8.55 15.24
CA GLY A 9 -0.81 7.83 14.09
C GLY A 9 0.23 7.38 13.05
N ASN A 10 1.34 8.12 12.86
CA ASN A 10 2.30 7.80 11.81
C ASN A 10 3.19 6.59 12.17
N GLU A 11 3.46 6.35 13.45
CA GLU A 11 4.36 5.28 13.86
C GLU A 11 3.71 3.88 13.73
N ALA A 12 2.41 3.78 14.05
CA ALA A 12 1.64 2.56 13.83
C ALA A 12 1.55 2.23 12.33
N LEU A 13 1.31 3.24 11.48
CA LEU A 13 1.28 3.07 10.02
C LEU A 13 2.64 2.62 9.49
N LEU A 14 3.74 3.25 9.90
CA LEU A 14 5.09 2.86 9.48
C LEU A 14 5.42 1.42 9.90
N ARG A 15 5.02 1.02 11.12
CA ARG A 15 5.17 -0.37 11.59
C ARG A 15 4.37 -1.35 10.71
N ALA A 16 3.12 -1.03 10.38
CA ALA A 16 2.28 -1.84 9.51
C ALA A 16 2.87 -1.95 8.10
N LEU A 17 3.29 -0.84 7.50
CA LEU A 17 3.94 -0.82 6.18
C LEU A 17 5.22 -1.66 6.19
N ALA A 18 6.05 -1.55 7.23
CA ALA A 18 7.28 -2.34 7.33
C ALA A 18 7.01 -3.85 7.32
N LYS A 19 5.88 -4.32 7.89
CA LYS A 19 5.49 -5.73 7.94
C LYS A 19 5.10 -6.31 6.58
N ILE A 20 4.66 -5.48 5.63
CA ILE A 20 4.22 -5.91 4.29
C ILE A 20 5.15 -5.44 3.15
N THR A 21 6.22 -4.70 3.46
CA THR A 21 7.19 -4.20 2.48
C THR A 21 8.62 -4.64 2.81
N SER A 22 9.34 -3.86 3.61
CA SER A 22 10.78 -4.04 3.84
C SER A 22 11.15 -5.26 4.66
N GLN A 23 10.32 -5.70 5.62
CA GLN A 23 10.61 -6.88 6.44
C GLN A 23 10.54 -8.18 5.61
N PRO A 24 9.46 -8.45 4.85
CA PRO A 24 9.43 -9.61 3.95
C PRO A 24 10.57 -9.59 2.93
N ALA A 25 10.88 -8.43 2.33
CA ALA A 25 11.99 -8.32 1.38
C ALA A 25 13.34 -8.71 1.99
N ARG A 26 13.61 -8.25 3.23
CA ARG A 26 14.81 -8.66 3.98
C ARG A 26 14.84 -10.16 4.27
N THR A 27 13.73 -10.73 4.73
CA THR A 27 13.63 -12.18 5.01
C THR A 27 13.85 -13.01 3.75
N ALA A 28 13.35 -12.54 2.59
CA ALA A 28 13.47 -13.23 1.31
C ALA A 28 14.78 -12.93 0.56
N GLY A 29 15.64 -12.05 1.07
CA GLY A 29 16.87 -11.65 0.39
C GLY A 29 16.65 -10.86 -0.92
N LEU A 30 15.50 -10.18 -1.05
CA LEU A 30 15.14 -9.44 -2.26
C LEU A 30 15.60 -7.98 -2.18
N ALA A 31 16.10 -7.45 -3.29
CA ALA A 31 16.39 -6.03 -3.47
C ALA A 31 15.09 -5.23 -3.73
N ALA A 32 14.16 -5.28 -2.78
CA ALA A 32 12.82 -4.68 -2.86
C ALA A 32 12.40 -4.06 -1.51
N GLY A 33 11.25 -3.38 -1.49
CA GLY A 33 10.69 -2.81 -0.26
C GLY A 33 11.48 -1.62 0.30
N GLN A 34 12.19 -0.90 -0.56
CA GLN A 34 13.00 0.27 -0.23
C GLN A 34 12.63 1.45 -1.13
N LEU A 35 12.66 2.65 -0.56
CA LEU A 35 12.51 3.90 -1.28
C LEU A 35 13.83 4.68 -1.18
N SER A 36 14.71 4.46 -2.16
CA SER A 36 16.02 5.10 -2.23
C SER A 36 16.43 5.29 -3.70
N PRO A 37 17.30 6.27 -4.00
CA PRO A 37 17.88 6.40 -5.34
C PRO A 37 18.51 5.09 -5.81
N GLY A 38 18.26 4.71 -7.07
CA GLY A 38 18.77 3.49 -7.67
C GLY A 38 17.98 2.21 -7.37
N ALA A 39 17.01 2.23 -6.44
CA ALA A 39 16.10 1.11 -6.23
C ALA A 39 15.06 1.00 -7.35
N ALA A 40 14.43 -0.17 -7.50
CA ALA A 40 13.29 -0.34 -8.39
C ALA A 40 12.18 0.65 -8.03
N ALA A 41 11.57 1.27 -9.05
CA ALA A 41 10.48 2.22 -8.90
C ALA A 41 9.13 1.50 -8.67
N ASP A 42 9.08 0.72 -7.58
CA ASP A 42 7.91 0.00 -7.10
C ASP A 42 7.27 0.79 -5.96
N VAL A 43 6.16 1.47 -6.25
CA VAL A 43 5.54 2.45 -5.35
C VAL A 43 4.02 2.31 -5.36
N VAL A 44 3.41 2.42 -4.19
CA VAL A 44 1.95 2.54 -4.03
C VAL A 44 1.63 3.92 -3.48
N VAL A 45 0.72 4.63 -4.14
CA VAL A 45 0.12 5.87 -3.65
C VAL A 45 -1.28 5.54 -3.14
N PHE A 46 -1.56 5.87 -1.90
CA PHE A 46 -2.86 5.66 -1.28
C PHE A 46 -3.26 6.87 -0.44
N ASP A 47 -4.57 7.07 -0.34
CA ASP A 47 -5.18 8.06 0.55
C ASP A 47 -5.50 7.35 1.87
N PRO A 48 -4.84 7.69 3.00
CA PRO A 48 -5.05 7.03 4.28
C PRO A 48 -6.38 7.40 4.95
N ASP A 49 -7.03 8.48 4.53
CA ASP A 49 -8.25 9.01 5.14
C ASP A 49 -9.51 8.68 4.32
N ALA A 50 -9.33 8.27 3.06
CA ALA A 50 -10.41 7.81 2.20
C ALA A 50 -11.16 6.63 2.81
N ARG A 51 -12.49 6.77 2.91
CA ARG A 51 -13.40 5.70 3.33
C ARG A 51 -14.16 5.15 2.14
N TRP A 52 -14.31 3.84 2.07
CA TRP A 52 -15.07 3.19 1.01
C TRP A 52 -15.61 1.84 1.46
N THR A 53 -16.74 1.43 0.87
CA THR A 53 -17.34 0.12 1.11
C THR A 53 -16.77 -0.89 0.13
N VAL A 54 -16.37 -2.05 0.62
CA VAL A 54 -15.89 -3.15 -0.22
C VAL A 54 -17.06 -3.74 -1.01
N ASP A 55 -17.05 -3.48 -2.31
CA ASP A 55 -18.02 -3.99 -3.27
C ASP A 55 -17.36 -4.94 -4.29
N GLY A 56 -18.09 -5.96 -4.73
CA GLY A 56 -17.59 -6.96 -5.68
C GLY A 56 -17.16 -6.38 -7.04
N ALA A 57 -17.84 -5.33 -7.52
CA ALA A 57 -17.49 -4.62 -8.74
C ALA A 57 -16.19 -3.82 -8.61
N ALA A 58 -15.82 -3.41 -7.39
CA ALA A 58 -14.58 -2.70 -7.12
C ALA A 58 -13.35 -3.63 -7.00
N LEU A 59 -13.54 -4.96 -6.89
CA LEU A 59 -12.45 -5.91 -6.80
C LEU A 59 -11.84 -6.16 -8.18
N ALA A 60 -10.52 -6.05 -8.32
CA ALA A 60 -9.83 -6.36 -9.58
C ALA A 60 -9.74 -7.88 -9.85
N SER A 61 -9.71 -8.71 -8.80
CA SER A 61 -9.63 -10.17 -8.92
C SER A 61 -10.87 -10.76 -9.60
N GLN A 62 -10.70 -11.84 -10.36
CA GLN A 62 -11.82 -12.66 -10.86
C GLN A 62 -12.61 -13.30 -9.71
N GLY A 63 -11.91 -13.69 -8.64
CA GLY A 63 -12.54 -14.18 -7.42
C GLY A 63 -13.19 -13.05 -6.64
N LYS A 64 -14.52 -13.02 -6.59
CA LYS A 64 -15.30 -12.04 -5.82
C LYS A 64 -15.68 -12.51 -4.41
N HIS A 65 -15.29 -13.73 -4.05
CA HIS A 65 -15.63 -14.33 -2.77
C HIS A 65 -14.65 -13.86 -1.69
N THR A 66 -15.05 -12.83 -0.94
CA THR A 66 -14.28 -12.27 0.17
C THR A 66 -15.20 -12.02 1.37
N PRO A 67 -14.75 -12.30 2.62
CA PRO A 67 -15.54 -12.01 3.81
C PRO A 67 -15.70 -10.51 4.08
N PHE A 68 -15.00 -9.66 3.32
CA PHE A 68 -15.03 -8.20 3.51
C PHE A 68 -16.17 -7.50 2.75
N LEU A 69 -16.97 -8.20 1.93
CA LEU A 69 -18.07 -7.56 1.21
C LEU A 69 -19.01 -6.79 2.15
N GLY A 70 -19.34 -5.55 1.78
CA GLY A 70 -20.19 -4.66 2.58
C GLY A 70 -19.49 -3.95 3.74
N PHE A 71 -18.21 -4.24 4.03
CA PHE A 71 -17.49 -3.56 5.09
C PHE A 71 -17.06 -2.16 4.63
N GLU A 72 -17.26 -1.14 5.46
CA GLU A 72 -16.61 0.16 5.29
C GLU A 72 -15.17 0.07 5.83
N VAL A 73 -14.20 0.41 4.98
CA VAL A 73 -12.78 0.43 5.34
C VAL A 73 -12.19 1.80 5.09
N THR A 74 -11.10 2.11 5.80
CA THR A 74 -10.32 3.33 5.62
C THR A 74 -9.00 3.02 4.93
N GLY A 75 -8.51 3.92 4.09
CA GLY A 75 -7.36 3.70 3.24
C GLY A 75 -7.78 3.21 1.86
N GLN A 76 -7.44 3.97 0.82
CA GLN A 76 -7.72 3.57 -0.56
C GLN A 76 -6.53 3.83 -1.48
N VAL A 77 -6.09 2.79 -2.18
CA VAL A 77 -5.04 2.88 -3.20
C VAL A 77 -5.54 3.74 -4.37
N ARG A 78 -4.74 4.75 -4.71
CA ARG A 78 -4.94 5.64 -5.87
C ARG A 78 -4.13 5.20 -7.07
N ALA A 79 -2.89 4.74 -6.85
CA ALA A 79 -2.04 4.24 -7.92
C ALA A 79 -1.05 3.17 -7.42
N THR A 80 -0.71 2.24 -8.32
CA THR A 80 0.40 1.30 -8.15
C THR A 80 1.35 1.45 -9.34
N VAL A 81 2.62 1.67 -9.04
CA VAL A 81 3.70 1.76 -10.02
C VAL A 81 4.64 0.58 -9.80
N VAL A 82 5.00 -0.12 -10.88
CA VAL A 82 5.92 -1.26 -10.86
C VAL A 82 6.99 -1.02 -11.92
N GLY A 83 8.26 -0.99 -11.49
CA GLY A 83 9.39 -0.69 -12.37
C GLY A 83 9.23 0.62 -13.15
N GLY A 84 8.59 1.63 -12.55
CA GLY A 84 8.33 2.93 -13.18
C GLY A 84 7.11 2.97 -14.13
N ARG A 85 6.35 1.88 -14.25
CA ARG A 85 5.12 1.82 -15.06
C ARG A 85 3.88 1.79 -14.18
N ILE A 86 2.85 2.54 -14.56
CA ILE A 86 1.56 2.52 -13.86
C ILE A 86 0.89 1.15 -14.14
N ALA A 87 0.82 0.31 -13.13
CA ALA A 87 0.16 -0.98 -13.17
C ALA A 87 -1.32 -0.89 -12.74
N TYR A 88 -1.65 0.12 -11.91
CA TYR A 88 -3.00 0.39 -11.48
C TYR A 88 -3.19 1.89 -11.28
N LEU A 89 -4.33 2.41 -11.72
CA LEU A 89 -4.78 3.76 -11.46
C LEU A 89 -6.27 3.72 -11.11
N ARG A 90 -6.64 4.32 -10.00
CA ARG A 90 -8.04 4.51 -9.62
C ARG A 90 -8.58 5.78 -10.28
N SER A 91 -9.57 5.60 -11.15
CA SER A 91 -10.36 6.66 -11.79
C SER A 91 -11.35 7.29 -10.84
#